data_AF-A0AAN6EYP3-F1
#
_entry.id   AF-A0AAN6EYP3-F1
#
_cell.length_a   1.000
_cell.length_b   1.000
_cell.length_c   1.000
_cell.angle_alpha   90.00
_cell.angle_beta   90.00
_cell.angle_gamma   90.00
#
_symmetry.space_group_name_H-M   'P 1'
#
loop_
_entity.id
_entity.type
_entity.pdbx_description
1 polymer ?
#
loop_
_entity_poly.entity_id
_entity_poly.type
_entity_poly.pdbx_seq_one_letter_code
_entity_poly.pdbx_strand_id
1 'polypeptide(L)'
;MATPRSSEPEPPVVLFGYDSSPFTQKVRLTLKLKQIPYTFVIVPSMMPRPILRDKFNITYRKIPVLVIGRDIYIDTSLILEVLEHQFPSSKGYGTLYPSPSPSATKSNNRSSNSSSPYNRHRPLIRGFASYWTDKPLFRVTTGLIPSTVWRSKFGTDRANLIGHSLDAEKLERKVPENLSALDLHLSLLEPLFQGSTTTGGQWIFDGETPSAADIALYYQLDWGEKISRGEGVADLSGGEVENGPKATSLGKQEGTGVGVAVASVFNEQRYPGLSAWFARVKKFFDGLPSTETRVEKLDEVKIQQVLEEIKAWPLADGHTGGSGEGGERTSRSTGVSANITLLPTPAGSHVSLDKRNGLVPGVIVSVAPDDTGRSSPSIGTLLAITPEEVVIAPKEEGKPTGPTVGVGQARVHFPRLGFVVRPVDGGHGARL
;
A
#
# COMPACT_ATOMS: atom_id res chain seq x y z
N MET A 1 15.09 -14.56 20.18
CA MET A 1 15.45 -13.30 19.51
C MET A 1 16.67 -13.57 18.66
N ALA A 2 16.52 -13.66 17.34
CA ALA A 2 17.65 -13.63 16.43
C ALA A 2 17.91 -12.15 16.11
N THR A 3 19.01 -11.61 16.58
CA THR A 3 19.58 -10.38 16.03
C THR A 3 19.86 -10.60 14.55
N PRO A 4 19.52 -9.68 13.63
CA PRO A 4 19.91 -9.82 12.24
C PRO A 4 21.43 -9.82 12.17
N ARG A 5 22.01 -10.94 11.70
CA ARG A 5 23.41 -11.03 11.31
C ARG A 5 23.54 -10.45 9.91
N SER A 6 23.62 -9.14 9.79
CA SER A 6 24.23 -8.50 8.63
C SER A 6 25.10 -7.36 9.10
N SER A 7 26.39 -7.47 8.84
CA SER A 7 27.39 -6.40 9.04
C SER A 7 27.23 -5.25 8.03
N GLU A 8 26.26 -5.33 7.14
CA GLU A 8 25.96 -4.30 6.15
C GLU A 8 24.89 -3.34 6.68
N PRO A 9 25.05 -2.02 6.45
CA PRO A 9 24.01 -1.06 6.80
C PRO A 9 22.71 -1.38 6.05
N GLU A 10 21.57 -1.29 6.74
CA GLU A 10 20.24 -1.43 6.15
C GLU A 10 19.74 -0.07 5.64
N PRO A 11 19.01 -0.02 4.51
CA PRO A 11 18.47 1.23 3.99
C PRO A 11 17.41 1.81 4.94
N PRO A 12 17.29 3.15 5.04
CA PRO A 12 16.18 3.76 5.77
C PRO A 12 14.85 3.35 5.14
N VAL A 13 13.91 2.89 5.98
CA VAL A 13 12.53 2.56 5.57
C VAL A 13 11.60 3.62 6.13
N VAL A 14 10.94 4.39 5.26
CA VAL A 14 10.12 5.53 5.66
C VAL A 14 8.74 5.43 5.02
N LEU A 15 7.70 5.43 5.85
CA LEU A 15 6.31 5.39 5.42
C LEU A 15 5.68 6.78 5.60
N PHE A 16 5.20 7.38 4.53
CA PHE A 16 4.42 8.61 4.58
C PHE A 16 2.93 8.27 4.56
N GLY A 17 2.17 8.76 5.55
CA GLY A 17 0.73 8.57 5.63
C GLY A 17 0.05 9.30 6.77
N TYR A 18 -1.22 8.99 7.01
CA TYR A 18 -1.99 9.48 8.16
C TYR A 18 -2.72 8.32 8.82
N ASP A 19 -3.07 8.44 10.10
CA ASP A 19 -3.50 7.31 10.92
C ASP A 19 -4.84 6.72 10.46
N SER A 20 -5.79 7.55 10.03
CA SER A 20 -7.13 7.10 9.64
C SER A 20 -7.22 6.60 8.20
N SER A 21 -6.10 6.56 7.48
CA SER A 21 -6.03 5.98 6.13
C SER A 21 -6.04 4.45 6.22
N PRO A 22 -7.05 3.77 5.65
CA PRO A 22 -7.11 2.31 5.68
C PRO A 22 -5.92 1.67 4.96
N PHE A 23 -5.51 2.22 3.81
CA PHE A 23 -4.35 1.74 3.06
C PHE A 23 -3.02 1.99 3.78
N THR A 24 -2.93 3.03 4.61
CA THR A 24 -1.74 3.22 5.47
C THR A 24 -1.70 2.13 6.53
N GLN A 25 -2.83 1.80 7.16
CA GLN A 25 -2.90 0.69 8.14
C GLN A 25 -2.52 -0.65 7.53
N LYS A 26 -2.94 -0.92 6.28
CA LYS A 26 -2.52 -2.12 5.52
C LYS A 26 -0.99 -2.25 5.45
N VAL A 27 -0.28 -1.17 5.12
CA VAL A 27 1.20 -1.17 5.05
C VAL A 27 1.84 -1.23 6.43
N ARG A 28 1.29 -0.54 7.44
CA ARG A 28 1.78 -0.62 8.83
C ARG A 28 1.68 -2.04 9.38
N LEU A 29 0.56 -2.73 9.13
CA LEU A 29 0.38 -4.15 9.48
C LEU A 29 1.35 -5.05 8.72
N THR A 30 1.63 -4.75 7.45
CA THR A 30 2.63 -5.47 6.64
C THR A 30 4.04 -5.34 7.24
N LEU A 31 4.46 -4.12 7.56
CA LEU A 31 5.76 -3.84 8.21
C LEU A 31 5.85 -4.52 9.58
N LYS A 32 4.77 -4.50 10.36
CA LYS A 32 4.68 -5.20 11.65
C LYS A 32 4.75 -6.72 11.49
N LEU A 33 4.03 -7.33 10.56
CA LEU A 33 4.10 -8.78 10.30
C LEU A 33 5.53 -9.19 9.91
N LYS A 34 6.16 -8.42 9.04
CA LYS A 34 7.52 -8.69 8.57
C LYS A 34 8.60 -8.33 9.59
N GLN A 35 8.25 -7.63 10.66
CA GLN A 35 9.17 -7.15 11.70
C GLN A 35 10.25 -6.22 11.14
N ILE A 36 9.87 -5.32 10.23
CA ILE A 36 10.78 -4.33 9.61
C ILE A 36 10.73 -3.03 10.42
N PRO A 37 11.84 -2.58 11.04
CA PRO A 37 11.95 -1.25 11.63
C PRO A 37 11.73 -0.16 10.58
N TYR A 38 10.91 0.84 10.88
CA TYR A 38 10.61 1.92 9.95
C TYR A 38 10.23 3.22 10.66
N THR A 39 10.40 4.33 9.94
CA THR A 39 9.94 5.65 10.38
C THR A 39 8.59 5.97 9.75
N PHE A 40 7.56 6.25 10.55
CA PHE A 40 6.26 6.70 10.09
C PHE A 40 6.17 8.22 10.17
N VAL A 41 6.14 8.88 9.02
CA VAL A 41 6.02 10.35 8.91
C VAL A 41 4.58 10.73 8.57
N ILE A 42 3.95 11.49 9.46
CA ILE A 42 2.57 11.91 9.27
C ILE A 42 2.47 13.01 8.22
N VAL A 43 1.60 12.83 7.24
CA VAL A 43 1.27 13.81 6.20
C VAL A 43 -0.21 14.18 6.23
N PRO A 44 -0.63 15.32 5.66
CA PRO A 44 -2.05 15.67 5.56
C PRO A 44 -2.93 14.58 4.92
N SER A 45 -4.16 14.41 5.42
CA SER A 45 -5.16 13.49 4.85
C SER A 45 -5.73 13.91 3.49
N MET A 46 -5.59 15.21 3.16
CA MET A 46 -6.02 15.87 1.93
C MET A 46 -4.85 16.58 1.25
N MET A 47 -5.03 17.03 0.00
CA MET A 47 -4.03 17.89 -0.65
C MET A 47 -4.04 19.32 -0.08
N PRO A 48 -2.92 20.07 -0.14
CA PRO A 48 -1.60 19.67 -0.64
C PRO A 48 -0.79 18.84 0.38
N ARG A 49 0.18 18.05 -0.11
CA ARG A 49 1.21 17.37 0.70
C ARG A 49 2.61 17.88 0.30
N PRO A 50 3.04 19.04 0.82
CA PRO A 50 4.25 19.73 0.37
C PRO A 50 5.50 18.86 0.43
N ILE A 51 5.70 18.07 1.50
CA ILE A 51 6.87 17.19 1.63
C ILE A 51 7.01 16.20 0.46
N LEU A 52 5.92 15.60 -0.02
CA LEU A 52 5.97 14.64 -1.13
C LEU A 52 6.25 15.31 -2.47
N ARG A 53 5.64 16.48 -2.70
CA ARG A 53 5.86 17.26 -3.92
C ARG A 53 7.25 17.90 -3.94
N ASP A 54 7.60 18.62 -2.88
CA ASP A 54 8.76 19.50 -2.84
C ASP A 54 10.07 18.73 -2.65
N LYS A 55 10.03 17.56 -2.01
CA LYS A 55 11.23 16.76 -1.69
C LYS A 55 11.44 15.56 -2.59
N PHE A 56 10.38 15.08 -3.25
CA PHE A 56 10.43 13.86 -4.07
C PHE A 56 9.78 14.02 -5.44
N ASN A 57 9.21 15.18 -5.77
CA ASN A 57 8.51 15.43 -7.02
C ASN A 57 7.36 14.45 -7.28
N ILE A 58 6.68 14.03 -6.21
CA ILE A 58 5.53 13.13 -6.29
C ILE A 58 4.26 13.97 -6.42
N THR A 59 3.63 13.90 -7.59
CA THR A 59 2.31 14.50 -7.88
C THR A 59 1.16 13.53 -7.61
N TYR A 60 1.46 12.24 -7.42
CA TYR A 60 0.49 11.21 -7.06
C TYR A 60 -0.25 11.56 -5.76
N ARG A 61 -1.59 11.54 -5.82
CA ARG A 61 -2.44 12.04 -4.72
C ARG A 61 -2.74 11.01 -3.64
N LYS A 62 -2.69 9.71 -3.94
CA LYS A 62 -3.05 8.67 -2.95
C LYS A 62 -1.89 8.44 -1.96
N ILE A 63 -2.21 7.75 -0.88
CA ILE A 63 -1.32 7.41 0.24
C ILE A 63 -1.62 5.96 0.62
N PRO A 64 -0.66 5.21 1.21
CA PRO A 64 0.69 5.61 1.60
C PRO A 64 1.69 5.72 0.45
N VAL A 65 2.84 6.31 0.76
CA VAL A 65 4.07 6.29 -0.05
C VAL A 65 5.16 5.69 0.82
N LEU A 66 5.87 4.68 0.32
CA LEU A 66 6.99 4.07 1.03
C LEU A 66 8.32 4.49 0.38
N VAL A 67 9.32 4.79 1.20
CA VAL A 67 10.71 4.99 0.76
C VAL A 67 11.58 3.90 1.36
N ILE A 68 12.43 3.28 0.55
CA ILE A 68 13.51 2.39 1.00
C ILE A 68 14.81 2.92 0.38
N GLY A 69 15.70 3.48 1.21
CA GLY A 69 16.89 4.16 0.72
C GLY A 69 16.49 5.38 -0.11
N ARG A 70 16.68 5.32 -1.43
CA ARG A 70 16.31 6.38 -2.40
C ARG A 70 15.30 5.93 -3.46
N ASP A 71 14.71 4.77 -3.24
CA ASP A 71 13.61 4.25 -4.05
C ASP A 71 12.28 4.52 -3.36
N ILE A 72 11.35 5.08 -4.13
CA ILE A 72 10.04 5.52 -3.67
C ILE A 72 9.00 4.62 -4.32
N TYR A 73 8.22 3.92 -3.52
CA TYR A 73 7.23 2.95 -3.97
C TYR A 73 5.83 3.49 -3.79
N ILE A 74 5.11 3.56 -4.90
CA ILE A 74 3.74 4.01 -4.99
C ILE A 74 2.81 2.80 -5.02
N ASP A 75 1.65 2.94 -4.37
CA ASP A 75 0.58 1.95 -4.28
C ASP A 75 0.87 0.72 -3.40
N THR A 76 -0.12 0.35 -2.58
CA THR A 76 0.07 -0.75 -1.60
C THR A 76 0.32 -2.11 -2.26
N SER A 77 -0.18 -2.34 -3.49
CA SER A 77 0.03 -3.58 -4.23
C SER A 77 1.48 -3.78 -4.66
N LEU A 78 2.23 -2.69 -4.86
CA LEU A 78 3.67 -2.73 -5.11
C LEU A 78 4.44 -2.75 -3.81
N ILE A 79 4.09 -1.88 -2.86
CA ILE A 79 4.76 -1.76 -1.56
C ILE A 79 4.88 -3.12 -0.86
N LEU A 80 3.80 -3.90 -0.80
CA LEU A 80 3.81 -5.22 -0.16
C LEU A 80 4.81 -6.17 -0.83
N GLU A 81 4.88 -6.18 -2.17
CA GLU A 81 5.82 -7.04 -2.90
C GLU A 81 7.27 -6.64 -2.72
N VAL A 82 7.54 -5.34 -2.70
CA VAL A 82 8.89 -4.82 -2.53
C VAL A 82 9.39 -5.11 -1.13
N LEU A 83 8.53 -4.95 -0.12
CA LEU A 83 8.85 -5.36 1.24
C LEU A 83 9.15 -6.86 1.30
N GLU A 84 8.33 -7.71 0.68
CA GLU A 84 8.59 -9.15 0.63
C GLU A 84 9.92 -9.48 -0.03
N HIS A 85 10.25 -8.81 -1.14
CA HIS A 85 11.46 -9.07 -1.89
C HIS A 85 12.72 -8.61 -1.14
N GLN A 86 12.75 -7.37 -0.64
CA GLN A 86 13.96 -6.76 -0.08
C GLN A 86 14.25 -7.22 1.36
N PHE A 87 13.19 -7.62 2.07
CA PHE A 87 13.25 -8.14 3.44
C PHE A 87 12.74 -9.60 3.47
N PRO A 88 13.48 -10.55 2.87
CA PRO A 88 13.07 -11.95 2.79
C PRO A 88 13.32 -12.69 4.11
N SER A 89 12.61 -13.79 4.32
CA SER A 89 12.79 -14.63 5.52
C SER A 89 14.18 -15.25 5.65
N SER A 90 14.93 -15.39 4.56
CA SER A 90 16.35 -15.78 4.60
C SER A 90 17.24 -14.78 5.35
N LYS A 91 16.79 -13.52 5.51
CA LYS A 91 17.44 -12.48 6.33
C LYS A 91 16.81 -12.33 7.72
N GLY A 92 15.85 -13.19 8.09
CA GLY A 92 15.22 -13.19 9.42
C GLY A 92 13.90 -12.40 9.54
N TYR A 93 13.39 -11.82 8.44
CA TYR A 93 12.11 -11.12 8.44
C TYR A 93 10.91 -12.08 8.29
N GLY A 94 9.73 -11.66 8.75
CA GLY A 94 8.47 -12.38 8.47
C GLY A 94 8.14 -12.42 6.97
N THR A 95 7.20 -13.25 6.56
CA THR A 95 6.76 -13.39 5.14
C THR A 95 5.28 -13.05 4.98
N LEU A 96 4.94 -12.46 3.83
CA LEU A 96 3.55 -12.26 3.41
C LEU A 96 2.92 -13.50 2.76
N TYR A 97 3.74 -14.49 2.44
CA TYR A 97 3.38 -15.69 1.71
C TYR A 97 3.82 -16.94 2.48
N PRO A 98 3.28 -17.19 3.69
CA PRO A 98 3.58 -18.40 4.43
C PRO A 98 3.19 -19.64 3.63
N SER A 99 3.99 -20.70 3.73
CA SER A 99 3.64 -21.98 3.13
C SER A 99 2.52 -22.63 3.95
N PRO A 100 1.57 -23.34 3.30
CA PRO A 100 0.57 -24.12 4.03
C PRO A 100 1.24 -25.12 4.98
N SER A 101 0.68 -25.32 6.17
CA SER A 101 1.24 -26.27 7.14
C SER A 101 1.36 -27.69 6.53
N PRO A 102 2.40 -28.48 6.85
CA PRO A 102 2.54 -29.87 6.38
C PRO A 102 1.34 -30.77 6.68
N SER A 103 0.52 -30.42 7.69
CA SER A 103 -0.71 -31.13 8.04
C SER A 103 -1.84 -30.95 7.01
N ALA A 104 -1.84 -29.83 6.26
CA ALA A 104 -2.80 -29.54 5.20
C ALA A 104 -2.49 -30.31 3.89
N THR A 105 -1.32 -30.93 3.79
CA THR A 105 -0.82 -31.59 2.57
C THR A 105 -1.07 -33.11 2.51
N LYS A 106 -2.00 -33.66 3.32
CA LYS A 106 -2.42 -35.08 3.24
C LYS A 106 -3.25 -35.42 1.97
N SER A 107 -2.97 -34.76 0.85
CA SER A 107 -3.45 -35.14 -0.48
C SER A 107 -2.30 -35.74 -1.28
N ASN A 108 -2.34 -37.07 -1.34
CA ASN A 108 -1.55 -38.00 -2.14
C ASN A 108 -0.69 -37.44 -3.29
N ASN A 109 0.61 -37.74 -3.17
CA ASN A 109 1.43 -38.32 -4.24
C ASN A 109 1.65 -37.45 -5.49
N ARG A 110 2.53 -36.43 -5.39
CA ARG A 110 3.41 -36.05 -6.50
C ARG A 110 4.81 -35.72 -5.97
N SER A 111 5.78 -36.47 -6.47
CA SER A 111 7.21 -36.18 -6.46
C SER A 111 7.46 -34.67 -6.62
N SER A 112 7.94 -34.03 -5.55
CA SER A 112 8.26 -32.59 -5.53
C SER A 112 9.74 -32.35 -5.81
N ASN A 113 10.22 -32.77 -6.98
CA ASN A 113 11.50 -32.28 -7.53
C ASN A 113 11.33 -30.97 -8.31
N SER A 114 10.40 -30.11 -7.89
CA SER A 114 10.20 -28.78 -8.47
C SER A 114 10.47 -27.73 -7.40
N SER A 115 11.75 -27.36 -7.28
CA SER A 115 12.24 -26.20 -6.52
C SER A 115 11.84 -24.89 -7.19
N SER A 116 10.54 -24.66 -7.40
CA SER A 116 10.07 -23.33 -7.80
C SER A 116 10.20 -22.41 -6.60
N PRO A 117 10.96 -21.30 -6.68
CA PRO A 117 11.07 -20.34 -5.58
C PRO A 117 9.75 -19.58 -5.31
N TYR A 118 8.73 -19.77 -6.14
CA TYR A 118 7.46 -19.04 -6.05
C TYR A 118 6.43 -19.80 -5.20
N ASN A 119 5.92 -19.13 -4.15
CA ASN A 119 4.73 -19.61 -3.43
C ASN A 119 3.54 -19.66 -4.41
N ARG A 120 3.01 -20.86 -4.65
CA ARG A 120 1.89 -21.10 -5.59
C ARG A 120 0.61 -20.34 -5.25
N HIS A 121 0.44 -19.93 -3.98
CA HIS A 121 -0.70 -19.14 -3.53
C HIS A 121 -0.49 -17.64 -3.71
N ARG A 122 0.74 -17.16 -3.98
CA ARG A 122 1.03 -15.73 -4.16
C ARG A 122 0.08 -15.04 -5.14
N PRO A 123 -0.21 -15.55 -6.36
CA PRO A 123 -1.15 -14.89 -7.27
C PRO A 123 -2.57 -14.80 -6.71
N LEU A 124 -3.03 -15.82 -5.98
CA LEU A 124 -4.36 -15.84 -5.36
C LEU A 124 -4.45 -14.89 -4.18
N ILE A 125 -3.42 -14.84 -3.33
CA ILE A 125 -3.31 -13.90 -2.20
C ILE A 125 -3.30 -12.45 -2.71
N ARG A 126 -2.47 -12.15 -3.73
CA ARG A 126 -2.45 -10.82 -4.36
C ARG A 126 -3.79 -10.49 -5.01
N GLY A 127 -4.40 -11.45 -5.70
CA GLY A 127 -5.71 -11.28 -6.34
C GLY A 127 -6.80 -10.95 -5.32
N PHE A 128 -6.87 -11.72 -4.23
CA PHE A 128 -7.80 -11.50 -3.13
C PHE A 128 -7.62 -10.10 -2.52
N ALA A 129 -6.39 -9.69 -2.23
CA ALA A 129 -6.10 -8.36 -1.71
C ALA A 129 -6.48 -7.26 -2.72
N SER A 130 -5.87 -7.24 -3.91
CA SER A 130 -5.96 -6.11 -4.84
C SER A 130 -7.27 -6.01 -5.62
N TYR A 131 -8.04 -7.10 -5.75
CA TYR A 131 -9.26 -7.13 -6.57
C TYR A 131 -10.53 -7.42 -5.79
N TRP A 132 -10.45 -8.01 -4.60
CA TRP A 132 -11.60 -8.19 -3.73
C TRP A 132 -11.59 -7.20 -2.56
N THR A 133 -10.58 -7.24 -1.70
CA THR A 133 -10.61 -6.41 -0.48
C THR A 133 -10.46 -4.93 -0.82
N ASP A 134 -9.46 -4.59 -1.64
CA ASP A 134 -9.09 -3.19 -1.93
C ASP A 134 -10.06 -2.48 -2.88
N LYS A 135 -10.98 -3.22 -3.51
CA LYS A 135 -11.91 -2.67 -4.53
C LYS A 135 -13.38 -2.81 -4.13
N PRO A 136 -14.06 -3.96 -4.32
CA PRO A 136 -15.48 -4.07 -4.00
C PRO A 136 -15.75 -3.95 -2.49
N LEU A 137 -14.98 -4.62 -1.62
CA LEU A 137 -15.20 -4.52 -0.17
C LEU A 137 -14.84 -3.13 0.37
N PHE A 138 -13.74 -2.53 -0.11
CA PHE A 138 -13.41 -1.14 0.20
C PHE A 138 -14.53 -0.18 -0.19
N ARG A 139 -15.12 -0.31 -1.39
CA ARG A 139 -16.24 0.54 -1.81
C ARG A 139 -17.42 0.45 -0.84
N VAL A 140 -17.78 -0.76 -0.42
CA VAL A 140 -18.88 -0.97 0.52
C VAL A 140 -18.61 -0.30 1.86
N THR A 141 -17.43 -0.54 2.44
CA THR A 141 -17.05 0.06 3.73
C THR A 141 -16.86 1.58 3.66
N THR A 142 -16.42 2.16 2.53
CA THR A 142 -16.43 3.62 2.35
C THR A 142 -17.83 4.21 2.35
N GLY A 143 -18.83 3.43 1.94
CA GLY A 143 -20.23 3.79 2.01
C GLY A 143 -20.79 3.87 3.44
N LEU A 144 -20.00 3.52 4.45
CA LEU A 144 -20.35 3.61 5.87
C LEU A 144 -19.75 4.85 6.55
N ILE A 145 -18.97 5.66 5.83
CA ILE A 145 -18.45 6.93 6.36
C ILE A 145 -19.64 7.84 6.72
N PRO A 146 -19.68 8.40 7.95
CA PRO A 146 -20.74 9.32 8.36
C PRO A 146 -20.87 10.51 7.42
N SER A 147 -22.12 10.89 7.12
CA SER A 147 -22.40 11.94 6.14
C SER A 147 -21.83 13.30 6.50
N THR A 148 -21.58 13.57 7.78
CA THR A 148 -20.89 14.76 8.28
C THR A 148 -19.49 14.92 7.67
N VAL A 149 -18.78 13.82 7.45
CA VAL A 149 -17.45 13.82 6.79
C VAL A 149 -17.58 14.25 5.33
N TRP A 150 -18.61 13.80 4.61
CA TRP A 150 -18.82 14.18 3.21
C TRP A 150 -19.20 15.66 3.02
N ARG A 151 -19.69 16.33 4.08
CA ARG A 151 -19.97 17.79 4.07
C ARG A 151 -18.74 18.64 4.36
N SER A 152 -17.67 18.03 4.88
CA SER A 152 -16.42 18.72 5.20
C SER A 152 -15.53 18.94 3.97
N LYS A 153 -14.40 19.64 4.15
CA LYS A 153 -13.36 19.79 3.12
C LYS A 153 -12.83 18.45 2.60
N PHE A 154 -12.91 17.40 3.42
CA PHE A 154 -12.56 16.05 3.00
C PHE A 154 -13.46 15.55 1.86
N GLY A 155 -14.77 15.77 1.97
CA GLY A 155 -15.71 15.42 0.90
C GLY A 155 -15.36 16.11 -0.42
N THR A 156 -15.03 17.40 -0.36
CA THR A 156 -14.56 18.18 -1.51
C THR A 156 -13.27 17.64 -2.11
N ASP A 157 -12.26 17.34 -1.29
CA ASP A 157 -11.00 16.76 -1.77
C ASP A 157 -11.21 15.39 -2.44
N ARG A 158 -12.08 14.53 -1.87
CA ARG A 158 -12.41 13.22 -2.43
C ARG A 158 -13.23 13.33 -3.71
N ALA A 159 -14.18 14.26 -3.81
CA ALA A 159 -14.87 14.56 -5.07
C ALA A 159 -13.88 14.93 -6.19
N ASN A 160 -12.89 15.78 -5.87
CA ASN A 160 -11.82 16.15 -6.80
C ASN A 160 -10.90 14.97 -7.16
N LEU A 161 -10.69 14.01 -6.26
CA LEU A 161 -9.89 12.82 -6.53
C LEU A 161 -10.63 11.84 -7.46
N ILE A 162 -11.93 11.63 -7.22
CA ILE A 162 -12.74 10.66 -7.96
C ILE A 162 -13.19 11.23 -9.32
N GLY A 163 -13.31 12.56 -9.44
CA GLY A 163 -13.67 13.24 -10.68
C GLY A 163 -15.18 13.47 -10.86
N HIS A 164 -15.97 13.39 -9.79
CA HIS A 164 -17.38 13.77 -9.78
C HIS A 164 -17.80 14.27 -8.39
N SER A 165 -18.90 15.02 -8.32
CA SER A 165 -19.42 15.55 -7.05
C SER A 165 -19.95 14.42 -6.14
N LEU A 166 -19.69 14.56 -4.85
CA LEU A 166 -20.24 13.69 -3.81
C LEU A 166 -21.39 14.42 -3.12
N ASP A 167 -22.59 13.85 -3.19
CA ASP A 167 -23.81 14.34 -2.53
C ASP A 167 -23.95 13.63 -1.18
N ALA A 168 -23.74 14.37 -0.08
CA ALA A 168 -23.69 13.81 1.27
C ALA A 168 -25.04 13.20 1.69
N GLU A 169 -26.15 13.85 1.34
CA GLU A 169 -27.51 13.43 1.63
C GLU A 169 -27.87 12.15 0.86
N LYS A 170 -27.44 12.04 -0.39
CA LYS A 170 -27.60 10.82 -1.19
C LYS A 170 -26.75 9.68 -0.65
N LEU A 171 -25.52 9.95 -0.21
CA LEU A 171 -24.64 8.95 0.40
C LEU A 171 -25.22 8.45 1.73
N GLU A 172 -25.78 9.35 2.54
CA GLU A 172 -26.47 9.02 3.79
C GLU A 172 -27.68 8.11 3.56
N ARG A 173 -28.52 8.42 2.56
CA ARG A 173 -29.65 7.56 2.19
C ARG A 173 -29.25 6.17 1.71
N LYS A 174 -28.00 5.98 1.26
CA LYS A 174 -27.47 4.70 0.75
C LYS A 174 -26.86 3.80 1.83
N VAL A 175 -26.79 4.25 3.08
CA VAL A 175 -26.18 3.48 4.17
C VAL A 175 -26.87 2.11 4.34
N PRO A 176 -28.21 1.97 4.31
CA PRO A 176 -28.86 0.66 4.40
C PRO A 176 -28.45 -0.31 3.28
N GLU A 177 -28.33 0.17 2.04
CA GLU A 177 -27.89 -0.64 0.90
C GLU A 177 -26.42 -1.05 1.04
N ASN A 178 -25.55 -0.15 1.54
CA ASN A 178 -24.15 -0.48 1.82
C ASN A 178 -24.04 -1.52 2.96
N LEU A 179 -24.87 -1.44 3.99
CA LEU A 179 -24.93 -2.45 5.05
C LEU A 179 -25.38 -3.81 4.51
N SER A 180 -26.38 -3.83 3.62
CA SER A 180 -26.81 -5.07 2.93
C SER A 180 -25.69 -5.64 2.05
N ALA A 181 -24.95 -4.80 1.33
CA ALA A 181 -23.80 -5.23 0.54
C ALA A 181 -22.65 -5.74 1.43
N LEU A 182 -22.43 -5.13 2.60
CA LEU A 182 -21.45 -5.62 3.58
C LEU A 182 -21.87 -7.01 4.09
N ASP A 183 -23.14 -7.19 4.45
CA ASP A 183 -23.69 -8.47 4.89
C ASP A 183 -23.44 -9.57 3.84
N LEU A 184 -23.64 -9.28 2.54
CA LEU A 184 -23.32 -10.22 1.47
C LEU A 184 -21.83 -10.60 1.46
N HIS A 185 -20.93 -9.62 1.58
CA HIS A 185 -19.49 -9.92 1.65
C HIS A 185 -19.13 -10.77 2.86
N LEU A 186 -19.67 -10.47 4.05
CA LEU A 186 -19.43 -11.26 5.25
C LEU A 186 -19.97 -12.69 5.11
N SER A 187 -21.16 -12.86 4.52
CA SER A 187 -21.72 -14.18 4.23
C SER A 187 -20.89 -15.00 3.24
N LEU A 188 -20.25 -14.37 2.27
CA LEU A 188 -19.34 -15.06 1.34
C LEU A 188 -18.03 -15.48 2.01
N LEU A 189 -17.59 -14.74 3.03
CA LEU A 189 -16.34 -14.98 3.74
C LEU A 189 -16.49 -15.99 4.88
N GLU A 190 -17.66 -16.04 5.54
CA GLU A 190 -17.90 -16.90 6.69
C GLU A 190 -17.50 -18.38 6.48
N PRO A 191 -17.79 -19.03 5.33
CA PRO A 191 -17.37 -20.40 5.09
C PRO A 191 -15.85 -20.64 5.14
N LEU A 192 -15.01 -19.59 4.96
CA LEU A 192 -13.55 -19.69 5.11
C LEU A 192 -13.13 -20.03 6.55
N PHE A 193 -14.01 -19.75 7.52
CA PHE A 193 -13.71 -19.83 8.94
C PHE A 193 -14.61 -20.83 9.68
N GLN A 194 -15.43 -21.58 8.94
CA GLN A 194 -16.26 -22.66 9.48
C GLN A 194 -15.46 -23.97 9.53
N GLY A 195 -15.51 -24.69 10.67
CA GLY A 195 -15.19 -26.11 10.69
C GLY A 195 -13.79 -26.58 11.14
N SER A 196 -12.94 -25.78 11.81
CA SER A 196 -11.75 -26.35 12.48
C SER A 196 -11.51 -25.84 13.89
N THR A 197 -11.70 -26.75 14.85
CA THR A 197 -11.36 -26.61 16.27
C THR A 197 -10.18 -27.46 16.68
N THR A 198 -9.40 -28.03 15.74
CA THR A 198 -8.31 -28.94 16.12
C THR A 198 -6.98 -28.59 15.44
N THR A 199 -6.14 -27.91 16.23
CA THR A 199 -4.68 -27.72 16.09
C THR A 199 -4.20 -26.78 14.97
N GLY A 200 -4.08 -25.48 15.29
CA GLY A 200 -3.51 -24.44 14.43
C GLY A 200 -4.56 -23.39 14.05
N GLY A 201 -4.26 -22.08 14.21
CA GLY A 201 -5.22 -21.03 13.90
C GLY A 201 -5.49 -20.95 12.40
N GLN A 202 -6.73 -21.14 11.97
CA GLN A 202 -7.12 -20.99 10.56
C GLN A 202 -6.89 -19.55 10.10
N TRP A 203 -5.90 -19.38 9.23
CA TRP A 203 -5.70 -18.19 8.39
C TRP A 203 -6.31 -18.45 7.01
N ILE A 204 -6.57 -17.41 6.23
CA ILE A 204 -7.30 -17.53 4.94
C ILE A 204 -6.65 -18.54 3.97
N PHE A 205 -5.32 -18.74 4.05
CA PHE A 205 -4.56 -19.67 3.21
C PHE A 205 -3.80 -20.75 4.01
N ASP A 206 -4.27 -21.10 5.21
CA ASP A 206 -3.76 -22.23 6.02
C ASP A 206 -2.24 -22.23 6.30
N GLY A 207 -1.63 -21.04 6.33
CA GLY A 207 -0.23 -20.85 6.72
C GLY A 207 0.00 -21.10 8.22
N GLU A 208 1.26 -21.08 8.66
CA GLU A 208 1.57 -21.07 10.10
C GLU A 208 1.37 -19.68 10.73
N THR A 209 1.48 -18.63 9.91
CA THR A 209 1.24 -17.22 10.25
C THR A 209 0.19 -16.63 9.30
N PRO A 210 -0.42 -15.48 9.63
CA PRO A 210 -1.28 -14.77 8.68
C PRO A 210 -0.50 -14.37 7.43
N SER A 211 -1.20 -14.34 6.30
CA SER A 211 -0.68 -13.93 5.00
C SER A 211 -1.05 -12.48 4.67
N ALA A 212 -0.60 -11.97 3.52
CA ALA A 212 -1.11 -10.70 2.99
C ALA A 212 -2.63 -10.69 2.77
N ALA A 213 -3.28 -11.86 2.57
CA ALA A 213 -4.73 -11.93 2.44
C ALA A 213 -5.42 -11.65 3.79
N ASP A 214 -4.87 -12.18 4.89
CA ASP A 214 -5.39 -11.93 6.23
C ASP A 214 -5.24 -10.46 6.62
N ILE A 215 -4.08 -9.85 6.32
CA ILE A 215 -3.88 -8.40 6.47
C ILE A 215 -4.95 -7.65 5.67
N ALA A 216 -5.11 -8.01 4.40
CA ALA A 216 -5.98 -7.30 3.46
C ALA A 216 -7.46 -7.33 3.88
N LEU A 217 -7.93 -8.45 4.42
CA LEU A 217 -9.28 -8.51 4.97
C LEU A 217 -9.38 -7.77 6.32
N TYR A 218 -8.40 -7.97 7.21
CA TYR A 218 -8.46 -7.45 8.57
C TYR A 218 -8.44 -5.92 8.61
N TYR A 219 -7.53 -5.27 7.88
CA TYR A 219 -7.45 -3.80 7.89
C TYR A 219 -8.77 -3.18 7.39
N GLN A 220 -9.42 -3.81 6.41
CA GLN A 220 -10.62 -3.28 5.79
C GLN A 220 -11.83 -3.42 6.71
N LEU A 221 -11.95 -4.56 7.40
CA LEU A 221 -13.00 -4.79 8.39
C LEU A 221 -12.81 -3.91 9.64
N ASP A 222 -11.59 -3.85 10.17
CA ASP A 222 -11.27 -3.01 11.34
C ASP A 222 -11.55 -1.53 11.04
N TRP A 223 -11.17 -1.05 9.85
CA TRP A 223 -11.46 0.31 9.43
C TRP A 223 -12.97 0.55 9.21
N GLY A 224 -13.67 -0.37 8.55
CA GLY A 224 -15.11 -0.26 8.31
C GLY A 224 -15.92 -0.17 9.60
N GLU A 225 -15.56 -0.97 10.61
CA GLU A 225 -16.18 -0.93 11.93
C GLU A 225 -15.92 0.41 12.63
N LYS A 226 -14.66 0.83 12.73
CA LYS A 226 -14.28 2.09 13.38
C LYS A 226 -14.94 3.28 12.71
N ILE A 227 -14.86 3.38 11.38
CA ILE A 227 -15.37 4.54 10.66
C ILE A 227 -16.90 4.63 10.73
N SER A 228 -17.61 3.50 10.76
CA SER A 228 -19.08 3.46 10.92
C SER A 228 -19.56 3.99 12.28
N ARG A 229 -18.69 3.94 13.31
CA ARG A 229 -18.90 4.54 14.63
C ARG A 229 -18.43 5.99 14.73
N GLY A 230 -17.89 6.54 13.65
CA GLY A 230 -17.26 7.85 13.66
C GLY A 230 -15.89 7.88 14.34
N GLU A 231 -15.23 6.74 14.56
CA GLU A 231 -13.85 6.72 15.07
C GLU A 231 -12.86 7.09 13.95
N GLY A 232 -11.92 7.99 14.26
CA GLY A 232 -10.89 8.43 13.33
C GLY A 232 -11.37 9.47 12.30
N VAL A 233 -12.65 9.86 12.31
CA VAL A 233 -13.16 10.88 11.39
C VAL A 233 -12.48 12.24 11.58
N ALA A 234 -12.04 12.57 12.79
CA ALA A 234 -11.31 13.80 13.06
C ALA A 234 -9.96 13.86 12.34
N ASP A 235 -9.17 12.79 12.38
CA ASP A 235 -7.91 12.75 11.63
C ASP A 235 -8.17 12.62 10.12
N LEU A 236 -9.21 11.87 9.72
CA LEU A 236 -9.65 11.78 8.33
C LEU A 236 -9.99 13.17 7.74
N SER A 237 -10.78 13.97 8.46
CA SER A 237 -11.23 15.29 8.02
C SER A 237 -10.25 16.42 8.33
N GLY A 238 -9.06 16.12 8.88
CA GLY A 238 -8.09 17.14 9.28
C GLY A 238 -8.60 18.06 10.41
N GLY A 239 -9.44 17.54 11.29
CA GLY A 239 -9.97 18.19 12.49
C GLY A 239 -11.35 18.84 12.34
N GLU A 240 -11.91 18.89 11.12
CA GLU A 240 -13.20 19.56 10.87
C GLU A 240 -14.43 18.84 11.45
N VAL A 241 -14.38 17.52 11.60
CA VAL A 241 -15.45 16.69 12.14
C VAL A 241 -14.94 16.00 13.40
N GLU A 242 -15.62 16.20 14.53
CA GLU A 242 -15.25 15.52 15.77
C GLU A 242 -15.49 14.01 15.68
N ASN A 243 -14.69 13.24 16.43
CA ASN A 243 -14.92 11.80 16.53
C ASN A 243 -16.28 11.52 17.17
N GLY A 244 -16.93 10.44 16.69
CA GLY A 244 -18.13 9.92 17.32
C GLY A 244 -17.89 9.51 18.78
N PRO A 245 -18.96 9.39 19.59
CA PRO A 245 -18.83 8.93 20.97
C PRO A 245 -18.10 7.59 21.01
N LYS A 246 -17.10 7.45 21.89
CA LYS A 246 -16.43 6.17 22.12
C LYS A 246 -17.48 5.13 22.53
N ALA A 247 -17.34 3.90 22.03
CA ALA A 247 -18.21 2.77 22.35
C ALA A 247 -18.06 2.32 23.83
N THR A 248 -18.38 3.19 24.79
CA THR A 248 -18.33 2.92 26.23
C THR A 248 -19.71 2.83 26.87
N SER A 249 -20.78 2.89 26.07
CA SER A 249 -22.15 2.67 26.57
C SER A 249 -23.02 2.03 25.49
N LEU A 250 -23.36 0.76 25.70
CA LEU A 250 -24.51 0.09 25.11
C LEU A 250 -25.79 0.83 25.54
N GLY A 251 -26.06 1.96 24.90
CA GLY A 251 -27.28 2.73 25.06
C GLY A 251 -27.87 2.97 23.68
N LYS A 252 -29.06 2.42 23.43
CA LYS A 252 -29.90 2.85 22.31
C LYS A 252 -30.01 4.38 22.35
N GLN A 253 -29.55 5.07 21.32
CA GLN A 253 -30.00 6.43 21.06
C GLN A 253 -30.52 6.54 19.63
N GLU A 254 -31.83 6.70 19.56
CA GLU A 254 -32.51 7.34 18.45
C GLU A 254 -32.27 8.86 18.55
N GLY A 255 -31.76 9.44 17.47
CA GLY A 255 -31.97 10.84 17.11
C GLY A 255 -31.26 11.92 17.93
N THR A 256 -30.07 12.35 17.47
CA THR A 256 -29.66 13.77 17.48
C THR A 256 -28.62 14.02 16.39
N GLY A 257 -29.01 14.59 15.24
CA GLY A 257 -28.20 15.44 14.34
C GLY A 257 -26.83 14.97 13.78
N VAL A 258 -26.29 13.86 14.24
CA VAL A 258 -25.06 13.22 13.78
C VAL A 258 -25.51 12.02 12.96
N GLY A 259 -25.17 11.99 11.67
CA GLY A 259 -25.55 10.90 10.76
C GLY A 259 -25.36 9.54 11.44
N VAL A 260 -26.39 8.69 11.37
CA VAL A 260 -26.60 7.48 12.19
C VAL A 260 -25.30 6.70 12.42
N ALA A 261 -24.68 6.86 13.59
CA ALA A 261 -23.58 6.01 14.01
C ALA A 261 -24.14 4.61 14.31
N VAL A 262 -23.65 3.60 13.60
CA VAL A 262 -24.06 2.20 13.82
C VAL A 262 -23.19 1.64 14.95
N ALA A 263 -23.79 1.12 16.02
CA ALA A 263 -23.06 0.65 17.21
C ALA A 263 -22.03 -0.46 16.89
N SER A 264 -22.34 -1.32 15.92
CA SER A 264 -21.41 -2.24 15.28
C SER A 264 -21.99 -2.66 13.94
N VAL A 265 -21.16 -2.74 12.90
CA VAL A 265 -21.59 -3.27 11.59
C VAL A 265 -21.30 -4.77 11.48
N PHE A 266 -20.72 -5.38 12.51
CA PHE A 266 -20.46 -6.82 12.60
C PHE A 266 -21.47 -7.54 13.49
N ASN A 267 -22.09 -8.58 12.93
CA ASN A 267 -23.02 -9.45 13.65
C ASN A 267 -22.33 -10.78 13.98
N GLU A 268 -21.74 -10.87 15.18
CA GLU A 268 -21.05 -12.08 15.65
C GLU A 268 -21.97 -13.30 15.74
N GLN A 269 -23.26 -13.10 16.04
CA GLN A 269 -24.23 -14.19 16.10
C GLN A 269 -24.48 -14.79 14.71
N ARG A 270 -24.41 -13.98 13.66
CA ARG A 270 -24.58 -14.39 12.26
C ARG A 270 -23.30 -14.94 11.65
N TYR A 271 -22.14 -14.42 12.03
CA TYR A 271 -20.83 -14.76 11.46
C TYR A 271 -19.80 -15.15 12.54
N PRO A 272 -20.03 -16.24 13.29
CA PRO A 272 -19.18 -16.61 14.41
C PRO A 272 -17.75 -17.01 13.97
N GLY A 273 -17.59 -17.65 12.81
CA GLY A 273 -16.28 -18.03 12.29
C GLY A 273 -15.43 -16.81 11.94
N LEU A 274 -16.01 -15.87 11.19
CA LEU A 274 -15.37 -14.61 10.83
C LEU A 274 -15.01 -13.78 12.06
N SER A 275 -15.91 -13.65 13.03
CA SER A 275 -15.63 -12.94 14.28
C SER A 275 -14.48 -13.58 15.06
N ALA A 276 -14.43 -14.92 15.14
CA ALA A 276 -13.33 -15.63 15.78
C ALA A 276 -11.99 -15.43 15.04
N TRP A 277 -12.00 -15.44 13.70
CA TRP A 277 -10.82 -15.12 12.90
C TRP A 277 -10.38 -13.66 13.12
N PHE A 278 -11.29 -12.70 13.12
CA PHE A 278 -10.98 -11.28 13.35
C PHE A 278 -10.31 -11.07 14.71
N ALA A 279 -10.87 -11.65 15.78
CA ALA A 279 -10.30 -11.60 17.11
C ALA A 279 -8.90 -12.26 17.18
N ARG A 280 -8.70 -13.35 16.42
CA ARG A 280 -7.40 -14.03 16.32
C ARG A 280 -6.35 -13.18 15.63
N VAL A 281 -6.69 -12.56 14.49
CA VAL A 281 -5.78 -11.65 13.76
C VAL A 281 -5.42 -10.46 14.64
N LYS A 282 -6.41 -9.85 15.31
CA LYS A 282 -6.18 -8.76 16.26
C LYS A 282 -5.21 -9.16 17.36
N LYS A 283 -5.48 -10.29 18.05
CA LYS A 283 -4.61 -10.81 19.11
C LYS A 283 -3.19 -11.10 18.61
N PHE A 284 -3.06 -11.65 17.40
CA PHE A 284 -1.75 -11.91 16.78
C PHE A 284 -0.97 -10.61 16.60
N PHE A 285 -1.57 -9.59 15.97
CA PHE A 285 -0.89 -8.31 15.74
C PHE A 285 -0.63 -7.53 17.03
N ASP A 286 -1.54 -7.56 18.01
CA ASP A 286 -1.33 -6.92 19.32
C ASP A 286 -0.15 -7.55 20.08
N GLY A 287 0.10 -8.84 19.88
CA GLY A 287 1.22 -9.57 20.49
C GLY A 287 2.58 -9.33 19.83
N LEU A 288 2.64 -8.75 18.62
CA LEU A 288 3.89 -8.42 17.95
C LEU A 288 4.49 -7.12 18.50
N PRO A 289 5.82 -7.03 18.66
CA PRO A 289 6.47 -5.80 19.10
C PRO A 289 6.28 -4.69 18.06
N SER A 290 6.36 -3.43 18.53
CA SER A 290 6.36 -2.28 17.63
C SER A 290 7.65 -2.22 16.83
N THR A 291 7.53 -1.91 15.55
CA THR A 291 8.66 -1.61 14.66
C THR A 291 8.64 -0.16 14.16
N GLU A 292 7.71 0.65 14.68
CA GLU A 292 7.45 2.01 14.23
C GLU A 292 8.17 3.05 15.09
N THR A 293 8.94 3.93 14.42
CA THR A 293 9.42 5.21 14.96
C THR A 293 8.54 6.32 14.39
N ARG A 294 7.81 7.05 15.25
CA ARG A 294 6.81 8.01 14.81
C ARG A 294 7.36 9.44 14.70
N VAL A 295 7.01 10.12 13.61
CA VAL A 295 7.33 11.54 13.34
C VAL A 295 6.03 12.31 13.05
N GLU A 296 5.71 13.26 13.92
CA GLU A 296 4.51 14.08 13.81
C GLU A 296 4.60 15.09 12.66
N LYS A 297 3.45 15.45 12.09
CA LYS A 297 3.35 16.33 10.90
C LYS A 297 4.04 17.70 11.08
N LEU A 298 4.08 18.21 12.32
CA LEU A 298 4.65 19.52 12.66
C LEU A 298 6.07 19.43 13.25
N ASP A 299 6.66 18.23 13.31
CA ASP A 299 8.01 18.01 13.84
C ASP A 299 9.05 18.23 12.73
N GLU A 300 9.25 19.49 12.35
CA GLU A 300 10.14 19.89 11.24
C GLU A 300 11.58 19.39 11.43
N VAL A 301 12.05 19.31 12.68
CA VAL A 301 13.41 18.84 13.01
C VAL A 301 13.56 17.36 12.67
N LYS A 302 12.66 16.50 13.15
CA LYS A 302 12.72 15.07 12.83
C LYS A 302 12.45 14.80 11.36
N ILE A 303 11.53 15.55 10.74
CA ILE A 303 11.30 15.46 9.31
C ILE A 303 12.60 15.75 8.54
N GLN A 304 13.32 16.81 8.91
CA GLN A 304 14.58 17.14 8.26
C GLN A 304 15.67 16.08 8.48
N GLN A 305 15.75 15.48 9.67
CA GLN A 305 16.66 14.36 9.95
C GLN A 305 16.38 13.17 9.04
N VAL A 306 15.11 12.76 8.93
CA VAL A 306 14.69 11.66 8.05
C VAL A 306 15.04 11.95 6.59
N LEU A 307 14.85 13.18 6.12
CA LEU A 307 15.19 13.57 4.75
C LEU A 307 16.70 13.53 4.48
N GLU A 308 17.54 13.95 5.44
CA GLU A 308 19.00 13.85 5.31
C GLU A 308 19.48 12.38 5.36
N GLU A 309 18.86 11.52 6.17
CA GLU A 309 19.13 10.07 6.18
C GLU A 309 18.84 9.44 4.81
N ILE A 310 17.67 9.73 4.23
CA ILE A 310 17.31 9.30 2.87
C ILE A 310 18.33 9.80 1.85
N LYS A 311 18.68 11.09 1.91
CA LYS A 311 19.60 11.74 0.96
C LYS A 311 21.02 11.20 1.04
N ALA A 312 21.49 10.86 2.24
CA ALA A 312 22.81 10.31 2.50
C ALA A 312 22.95 8.85 2.02
N TRP A 313 21.84 8.13 1.84
CA TRP A 313 21.88 6.77 1.32
C TRP A 313 22.43 6.74 -0.12
N PRO A 314 23.35 5.83 -0.48
CA PRO A 314 23.86 5.76 -1.84
C PRO A 314 22.75 5.39 -2.81
N LEU A 315 22.61 6.17 -3.89
CA LEU A 315 21.83 5.72 -5.04
C LEU A 315 22.69 4.67 -5.74
N ALA A 316 22.15 3.46 -5.91
CA ALA A 316 22.88 2.40 -6.61
C ALA A 316 22.96 2.77 -8.10
N ASP A 317 23.94 3.58 -8.46
CA ASP A 317 24.24 4.02 -9.81
C ASP A 317 25.64 3.49 -10.15
N GLY A 318 25.79 2.82 -11.28
CA GLY A 318 26.99 2.05 -11.65
C GLY A 318 28.27 2.85 -11.94
N HIS A 319 28.53 3.96 -11.26
CA HIS A 319 29.80 4.67 -11.33
C HIS A 319 30.68 4.35 -10.12
N THR A 320 31.32 3.18 -10.17
CA THR A 320 32.63 3.04 -9.53
C THR A 320 33.60 3.94 -10.29
N GLY A 321 33.89 5.12 -9.75
CA GLY A 321 35.06 5.90 -10.12
C GLY A 321 36.32 5.14 -9.72
N GLY A 322 36.72 4.17 -10.54
CA GLY A 322 37.99 3.48 -10.46
C GLY A 322 38.70 3.69 -11.79
N SER A 323 39.65 4.61 -11.83
CA SER A 323 40.67 4.68 -12.86
C SER A 323 41.42 3.35 -12.90
N GLY A 324 41.06 2.47 -13.83
CA GLY A 324 41.72 1.20 -14.09
C GLY A 324 41.68 0.92 -15.58
N GLU A 325 42.83 1.06 -16.23
CA GLU A 325 43.03 0.78 -17.65
C GLU A 325 42.74 -0.69 -17.99
N GLY A 326 42.17 -0.92 -19.18
CA GLY A 326 42.37 -2.12 -19.98
C GLY A 326 41.52 -3.35 -19.63
N GLY A 327 40.49 -3.62 -20.43
CA GLY A 327 39.82 -4.93 -20.42
C GLY A 327 38.51 -4.94 -21.19
N GLU A 328 38.58 -5.14 -22.51
CA GLU A 328 37.43 -5.30 -23.39
C GLU A 328 36.61 -6.53 -22.99
N ARG A 329 35.42 -6.32 -22.41
CA ARG A 329 34.41 -7.36 -22.17
C ARG A 329 33.11 -6.96 -22.86
N THR A 330 32.81 -7.67 -23.93
CA THR A 330 31.56 -7.59 -24.69
C THR A 330 30.39 -8.13 -23.84
N SER A 331 29.65 -7.25 -23.17
CA SER A 331 28.34 -7.58 -22.59
C SER A 331 27.23 -6.97 -23.45
N ARG A 332 26.28 -7.82 -23.85
CA ARG A 332 25.09 -7.44 -24.63
C ARG A 332 24.26 -6.42 -23.84
N SER A 333 24.04 -5.26 -24.44
CA SER A 333 23.27 -4.15 -23.88
C SER A 333 21.77 -4.48 -23.78
N THR A 334 21.31 -4.90 -22.61
CA THR A 334 19.92 -4.67 -22.17
C THR A 334 19.91 -3.30 -21.48
N GLY A 335 19.26 -2.30 -22.06
CA GLY A 335 19.27 -0.89 -21.61
C GLY A 335 18.57 -0.60 -20.27
N VAL A 336 18.60 -1.53 -19.32
CA VAL A 336 18.21 -1.31 -17.92
C VAL A 336 19.47 -0.85 -17.20
N SER A 337 19.45 0.30 -16.53
CA SER A 337 20.55 0.73 -15.67
C SER A 337 20.82 -0.40 -14.65
N ALA A 338 22.04 -0.93 -14.63
CA ALA A 338 22.38 -2.24 -14.05
C ALA A 338 22.11 -2.41 -12.53
N ASN A 339 21.61 -1.38 -11.85
CA ASN A 339 21.49 -1.30 -10.39
C ASN A 339 20.10 -0.84 -9.89
N ILE A 340 19.04 -0.93 -10.70
CA ILE A 340 17.66 -0.70 -10.22
C ILE A 340 17.12 -2.01 -9.63
N THR A 341 16.78 -2.00 -8.35
CA THR A 341 16.11 -3.13 -7.69
C THR A 341 14.68 -3.24 -8.21
N LEU A 342 14.43 -4.18 -9.11
CA LEU A 342 13.12 -4.44 -9.70
C LEU A 342 12.49 -5.68 -9.10
N LEU A 343 11.16 -5.72 -9.03
CA LEU A 343 10.47 -6.94 -8.61
C LEU A 343 10.77 -8.12 -9.55
N PRO A 344 11.03 -9.33 -9.00
CA PRO A 344 11.19 -10.53 -9.81
C PRO A 344 9.86 -10.86 -10.48
N THR A 345 9.92 -11.04 -11.80
CA THR A 345 8.76 -11.34 -12.63
C THR A 345 8.88 -12.78 -13.16
N PRO A 346 7.82 -13.61 -13.09
CA PRO A 346 7.87 -14.97 -13.63
C PRO A 346 8.14 -15.00 -15.15
N ALA A 347 7.70 -13.96 -15.85
CA ALA A 347 8.01 -13.71 -17.25
C ALA A 347 8.75 -12.37 -17.34
N GLY A 348 9.90 -12.34 -18.01
CA GLY A 348 10.70 -11.12 -18.19
C GLY A 348 10.02 -10.06 -19.06
N SER A 349 10.67 -8.90 -19.19
CA SER A 349 10.13 -7.77 -19.96
C SER A 349 9.85 -8.10 -21.43
N HIS A 350 8.72 -7.61 -21.95
CA HIS A 350 8.30 -7.81 -23.32
C HIS A 350 8.81 -6.66 -24.22
N VAL A 351 10.14 -6.56 -24.36
CA VAL A 351 10.84 -5.42 -24.98
C VAL A 351 10.26 -4.99 -26.34
N SER A 352 9.88 -5.93 -27.20
CA SER A 352 9.29 -5.60 -28.52
C SER A 352 7.90 -4.97 -28.44
N LEU A 353 7.11 -5.30 -27.43
CA LEU A 353 5.81 -4.69 -27.17
C LEU A 353 6.00 -3.32 -26.53
N ASP A 354 6.92 -3.21 -25.57
CA ASP A 354 7.25 -1.93 -24.93
C ASP A 354 7.73 -0.91 -25.98
N LYS A 355 8.60 -1.32 -26.91
CA LYS A 355 9.03 -0.51 -28.07
C LYS A 355 7.86 -0.05 -28.95
N ARG A 356 6.90 -0.94 -29.26
CA ARG A 356 5.71 -0.60 -30.07
C ARG A 356 4.81 0.44 -29.38
N ASN A 357 4.85 0.50 -28.05
CA ASN A 357 4.12 1.49 -27.26
C ASN A 357 4.95 2.75 -26.96
N GLY A 358 6.17 2.88 -27.52
CA GLY A 358 7.07 3.99 -27.24
C GLY A 358 7.67 3.99 -25.83
N LEU A 359 7.58 2.88 -25.09
CA LEU A 359 8.04 2.75 -23.71
C LEU A 359 9.45 2.16 -23.67
N VAL A 360 10.45 2.96 -24.02
CA VAL A 360 11.86 2.57 -23.92
C VAL A 360 12.58 3.42 -22.88
N PRO A 361 13.52 2.84 -22.09
CA PRO A 361 14.31 3.62 -21.15
C PRO A 361 14.91 4.88 -21.80
N GLY A 362 14.85 6.00 -21.09
CA GLY A 362 15.28 7.32 -21.54
C GLY A 362 14.18 8.24 -22.07
N VAL A 363 13.00 7.72 -22.44
CA VAL A 363 11.88 8.57 -22.87
C VAL A 363 11.17 9.22 -21.68
N ILE A 364 10.62 10.41 -21.88
CA ILE A 364 9.74 11.03 -20.88
C ILE A 364 8.38 10.34 -20.94
N VAL A 365 7.88 9.91 -19.79
CA VAL A 365 6.57 9.28 -19.65
C VAL A 365 5.72 10.01 -18.62
N SER A 366 4.42 9.88 -18.78
CA SER A 366 3.41 10.15 -17.76
C SER A 366 2.93 8.82 -17.19
N VAL A 367 2.85 8.73 -15.87
CA VAL A 367 2.33 7.59 -15.13
C VAL A 367 1.15 8.06 -14.30
N ALA A 368 -0.04 7.50 -14.55
CA ALA A 368 -1.26 7.87 -13.84
C ALA A 368 -2.05 6.62 -13.44
N PRO A 369 -2.83 6.66 -12.34
CA PRO A 369 -3.73 5.57 -11.99
C PRO A 369 -4.77 5.37 -13.09
N ASP A 370 -5.24 4.14 -13.28
CA ASP A 370 -6.33 3.84 -14.21
C ASP A 370 -7.72 3.96 -13.58
N ASP A 371 -7.82 4.33 -12.31
CA ASP A 371 -9.06 4.42 -11.53
C ASP A 371 -9.37 5.89 -11.12
N THR A 372 -8.87 6.36 -10.00
CA THR A 372 -9.10 7.68 -9.40
C THR A 372 -7.79 8.44 -9.27
N GLY A 373 -7.84 9.77 -9.39
CA GLY A 373 -6.65 10.61 -9.46
C GLY A 373 -5.96 10.63 -10.84
N ARG A 374 -6.68 10.24 -11.90
CA ARG A 374 -6.17 10.22 -13.29
C ARG A 374 -5.63 11.56 -13.78
N SER A 375 -6.15 12.67 -13.24
CA SER A 375 -5.76 14.04 -13.59
C SER A 375 -4.50 14.54 -12.87
N SER A 376 -3.80 13.68 -12.13
CA SER A 376 -2.55 14.02 -11.42
C SER A 376 -1.44 13.04 -11.81
N PRO A 377 -1.02 13.01 -13.09
CA PRO A 377 0.05 12.12 -13.54
C PRO A 377 1.39 12.51 -12.91
N SER A 378 2.22 11.52 -12.63
CA SER A 378 3.64 11.73 -12.37
C SER A 378 4.41 11.68 -13.67
N ILE A 379 5.19 12.73 -13.94
CA ILE A 379 5.98 12.87 -15.17
C ILE A 379 7.44 12.65 -14.84
N GLY A 380 8.14 11.86 -15.65
CA GLY A 380 9.55 11.57 -15.43
C GLY A 380 10.20 10.84 -16.59
N THR A 381 11.52 10.72 -16.53
CA THR A 381 12.30 9.91 -17.46
C THR A 381 12.12 8.43 -17.11
N LEU A 382 11.66 7.61 -18.05
CA LEU A 382 11.53 6.17 -17.87
C LEU A 382 12.91 5.54 -17.67
N LEU A 383 13.12 4.90 -16.52
CA LEU A 383 14.37 4.21 -16.19
C LEU A 383 14.28 2.70 -16.43
N ALA A 384 13.13 2.10 -16.11
CA ALA A 384 12.89 0.68 -16.30
C ALA A 384 11.39 0.39 -16.46
N ILE A 385 11.09 -0.70 -17.17
CA ILE A 385 9.74 -1.25 -17.29
C ILE A 385 9.80 -2.78 -17.32
N THR A 386 8.99 -3.41 -16.47
CA THR A 386 8.81 -4.87 -16.37
C THR A 386 7.31 -5.17 -16.36
N PRO A 387 6.87 -6.44 -16.42
CA PRO A 387 5.45 -6.76 -16.30
C PRO A 387 4.81 -6.34 -14.95
N GLU A 388 5.59 -6.21 -13.88
CA GLU A 388 5.10 -5.85 -12.55
C GLU A 388 5.26 -4.35 -12.25
N GLU A 389 6.26 -3.68 -12.84
CA GLU A 389 6.75 -2.39 -12.33
C GLU A 389 7.21 -1.43 -13.43
N VAL A 390 6.97 -0.14 -13.23
CA VAL A 390 7.51 0.97 -14.02
C VAL A 390 8.28 1.90 -13.09
N VAL A 391 9.48 2.31 -13.51
CA VAL A 391 10.38 3.14 -12.72
C VAL A 391 10.71 4.41 -13.47
N ILE A 392 10.52 5.57 -12.85
CA ILE A 392 10.86 6.87 -13.43
C ILE A 392 11.84 7.64 -12.54
N ALA A 393 12.72 8.43 -13.15
CA ALA A 393 13.32 9.58 -12.51
C ALA A 393 12.31 10.74 -12.62
N PRO A 394 11.72 11.22 -11.51
CA PRO A 394 10.67 12.23 -11.58
C PRO A 394 11.23 13.55 -12.15
N LYS A 395 10.43 14.26 -12.95
CA LYS A 395 10.83 15.54 -13.55
C LYS A 395 10.57 16.71 -12.58
N GLU A 396 11.42 17.74 -12.60
CA GLU A 396 11.18 18.94 -11.80
C GLU A 396 9.94 19.69 -12.28
N GLU A 397 9.02 19.97 -11.35
CA GLU A 397 7.94 20.94 -11.53
C GLU A 397 8.11 22.06 -10.50
N GLY A 398 8.51 23.25 -10.94
CA GLY A 398 8.70 24.44 -10.09
C GLY A 398 10.08 24.52 -9.40
N LYS A 399 10.32 25.62 -8.66
CA LYS A 399 11.57 25.83 -7.90
C LYS A 399 11.49 25.14 -6.53
N PRO A 400 12.41 24.23 -6.17
CA PRO A 400 12.41 23.61 -4.85
C PRO A 400 12.72 24.62 -3.73
N THR A 401 12.05 24.49 -2.58
CA THR A 401 12.33 25.26 -1.36
C THR A 401 12.98 24.36 -0.30
N GLY A 402 14.26 24.60 -0.02
CA GLY A 402 15.05 23.86 0.99
C GLY A 402 15.81 22.65 0.45
N PRO A 403 16.53 21.90 1.31
CA PRO A 403 17.26 20.70 0.89
C PRO A 403 16.28 19.68 0.30
N THR A 404 16.55 19.26 -0.93
CA THR A 404 15.76 18.28 -1.68
C THR A 404 16.53 16.97 -1.75
N VAL A 405 15.80 15.86 -1.70
CA VAL A 405 16.26 14.65 -2.37
C VAL A 405 15.99 14.95 -3.84
N GLY A 406 16.93 15.65 -4.49
CA GLY A 406 16.67 16.35 -5.75
C GLY A 406 16.10 15.48 -6.88
N VAL A 407 15.70 16.11 -7.97
CA VAL A 407 15.41 15.36 -9.20
C VAL A 407 16.69 14.76 -9.76
N GLY A 408 16.59 13.52 -10.26
CA GLY A 408 17.74 12.68 -10.62
C GLY A 408 18.41 12.00 -9.42
N GLN A 409 17.84 12.19 -8.23
CA GLN A 409 18.38 11.75 -6.95
C GLN A 409 17.38 10.84 -6.21
N ALA A 410 16.27 10.45 -6.83
CA ALA A 410 15.37 9.41 -6.35
C ALA A 410 14.72 8.72 -7.55
N ARG A 411 14.30 7.48 -7.35
CA ARG A 411 13.57 6.69 -8.36
C ARG A 411 12.18 6.43 -7.84
N VAL A 412 11.15 6.72 -8.65
CA VAL A 412 9.75 6.47 -8.28
C VAL A 412 9.27 5.25 -9.03
N HIS A 413 8.83 4.25 -8.28
CA HIS A 413 8.34 2.97 -8.74
C HIS A 413 6.82 2.93 -8.62
N PHE A 414 6.16 2.48 -9.68
CA PHE A 414 4.72 2.27 -9.72
C PHE A 414 4.44 0.84 -10.18
N PRO A 415 3.38 0.18 -9.68
CA PRO A 415 2.95 -1.07 -10.26
C PRO A 415 2.46 -0.80 -11.68
N ARG A 416 2.71 -1.75 -12.59
CA ARG A 416 2.11 -1.72 -13.92
C ARG A 416 0.61 -1.96 -13.89
N LEU A 417 0.16 -2.71 -12.90
CA LEU A 417 -1.24 -3.02 -12.69
C LEU A 417 -1.95 -1.84 -12.03
N GLY A 418 -3.08 -1.40 -12.58
CA GLY A 418 -3.82 -0.24 -12.06
C GLY A 418 -3.25 1.12 -12.46
N PHE A 419 -2.25 1.15 -13.35
CA PHE A 419 -1.63 2.38 -13.85
C PHE A 419 -1.52 2.36 -15.37
N VAL A 420 -1.66 3.55 -15.95
CA VAL A 420 -1.45 3.83 -17.37
C VAL A 420 -0.14 4.58 -17.52
N VAL A 421 0.75 4.05 -18.35
CA VAL A 421 2.02 4.68 -18.72
C VAL A 421 1.91 5.13 -20.18
N ARG A 422 2.19 6.41 -20.44
CA ARG A 422 2.18 6.97 -21.81
C ARG A 422 3.45 7.78 -22.06
N PRO A 423 4.11 7.66 -23.22
CA PRO A 423 5.10 8.63 -23.66
C PRO A 423 4.51 10.04 -23.62
N VAL A 424 5.31 11.01 -23.19
CA VAL A 424 4.97 12.43 -23.34
C VAL A 424 5.60 12.89 -24.64
N ASP A 425 4.78 13.14 -25.66
CA ASP A 425 5.27 13.62 -26.94
C ASP A 425 6.00 14.96 -26.76
N GLY A 426 7.22 15.03 -27.27
CA GLY A 426 7.98 16.26 -27.38
C GLY A 426 7.34 17.19 -28.40
N GLY A 427 6.25 17.86 -28.02
CA GLY A 427 5.58 18.89 -28.81
C GLY A 427 4.51 18.36 -29.76
N HIS A 428 3.26 18.40 -29.30
CA HIS A 428 2.06 18.98 -29.93
C HIS A 428 0.85 18.31 -29.29
N GLY A 429 -0.05 19.13 -28.73
CA GLY A 429 -1.12 18.69 -27.84
C GLY A 429 -1.94 17.53 -28.36
N ALA A 430 -1.79 16.37 -27.71
CA ALA A 430 -2.85 15.37 -27.68
C ALA A 430 -3.79 15.75 -26.53
N ARG A 431 -5.02 16.12 -26.90
CA ARG A 431 -6.13 16.42 -25.99
C ARG A 431 -6.29 15.31 -24.95
N LEU A 432 -6.38 15.75 -23.68
CA LEU A 432 -6.80 14.97 -22.52
C LEU A 432 -8.23 14.48 -22.65
#